data_AF-O73814-F1
#
_entry.id   AF-O73814-F1
#
_cell.length_a   1.000
_cell.length_b   1.000
_cell.length_c   1.000
_cell.angle_alpha   90.00
_cell.angle_beta   90.00
_cell.angle_gamma   90.00
#
_symmetry.space_group_name_H-M   'P 1'
#
loop_
_entity.id
_entity.type
_entity.pdbx_description
1 polymer ?
#
loop_
_entity_poly.entity_id
_entity_poly.type
_entity_poly.pdbx_seq_one_letter_code
_entity_poly.pdbx_strand_id
1 'polypeptide(L)'
;QILCKLRLSKEPEVDEEKESQNIPAELISVYNSTVELNEEQAASPEQPKEDPVEEEYYAKEVHKFTIKLMEKNPDKFLWFNITDINHTLGLNRIISQVELRLLITTFPDGSEQRLELYQVIGNKSRYLESRFIPKQRKWLSFDVT
;
A
#
# COMPACT_ATOMS: atom_id res chain seq x y z
N GLN A 1 9.44 -24.03 -4.57
CA GLN A 1 8.43 -23.25 -3.83
C GLN A 1 7.86 -22.08 -4.64
N ILE A 2 8.69 -21.27 -5.33
CA ILE A 2 8.26 -20.05 -6.06
C ILE A 2 7.21 -20.32 -7.14
N LEU A 3 7.46 -21.25 -8.08
CA LEU A 3 6.53 -21.53 -9.19
C LEU A 3 5.13 -21.94 -8.70
N CYS A 4 5.04 -22.72 -7.62
CA CYS A 4 3.76 -23.10 -7.02
C CYS A 4 2.97 -21.89 -6.51
N LYS A 5 3.65 -20.94 -5.86
CA LYS A 5 3.02 -19.69 -5.38
C LYS A 5 2.55 -18.81 -6.54
N LEU A 6 3.28 -18.80 -7.65
CA LEU A 6 2.93 -18.07 -8.88
C LEU A 6 1.93 -18.82 -9.78
N ARG A 7 1.53 -20.05 -9.40
CA ARG A 7 0.67 -20.93 -10.21
C ARG A 7 1.24 -21.23 -11.61
N LEU A 8 2.57 -21.33 -11.71
CA LEU A 8 3.27 -21.67 -12.93
C LEU A 8 3.72 -23.13 -12.91
N SER A 9 3.52 -23.84 -14.03
CA SER A 9 3.98 -25.22 -14.19
C SER A 9 5.46 -25.30 -14.59
N LYS A 10 5.98 -24.27 -15.25
CA LYS A 10 7.38 -24.09 -15.64
C LYS A 10 7.77 -22.61 -15.59
N GLU A 11 9.05 -22.34 -15.66
CA GLU A 11 9.59 -20.98 -15.78
C GLU A 11 9.07 -20.31 -17.08
N PRO A 12 8.64 -19.03 -17.02
CA PRO A 12 8.20 -18.31 -18.21
C PRO A 12 9.39 -18.01 -19.12
N GLU A 13 9.16 -18.03 -20.42
CA GLU A 13 10.19 -17.71 -21.42
C GLU A 13 10.48 -16.21 -21.37
N VAL A 14 11.75 -15.86 -21.15
CA VAL A 14 12.22 -14.48 -21.08
C VAL A 14 12.63 -14.04 -22.49
N ASP A 15 12.14 -12.88 -22.90
CA ASP A 15 12.58 -12.23 -24.12
C ASP A 15 13.88 -11.46 -23.80
N GLU A 16 15.03 -12.06 -24.11
CA GLU A 16 16.37 -11.53 -23.80
C GLU A 16 16.57 -10.08 -24.33
N GLU A 17 15.84 -9.69 -25.39
CA GLU A 17 15.87 -8.32 -25.91
C GLU A 17 15.22 -7.31 -24.96
N LYS A 18 14.23 -7.73 -24.15
CA LYS A 18 13.54 -6.90 -23.15
C LYS A 18 14.28 -6.81 -21.82
N GLU A 19 15.17 -7.75 -21.50
CA GLU A 19 15.99 -7.70 -20.27
C GLU A 19 16.95 -6.50 -20.25
N SER A 20 17.38 -6.03 -21.43
CA SER A 20 18.27 -4.87 -21.57
C SER A 20 17.57 -3.52 -21.40
N GLN A 21 16.24 -3.50 -21.23
CA GLN A 21 15.48 -2.26 -21.03
C GLN A 21 15.47 -1.88 -19.54
N ASN A 22 15.77 -0.61 -19.27
CA ASN A 22 15.64 -0.04 -17.92
C ASN A 22 14.22 -0.29 -17.38
N ILE A 23 14.13 -0.92 -16.22
CA ILE A 23 12.86 -1.16 -15.52
C ILE A 23 12.17 0.19 -15.29
N PRO A 24 10.87 0.34 -15.66
CA PRO A 24 10.12 1.57 -15.43
C PRO A 24 10.19 2.03 -13.97
N ALA A 25 10.37 3.33 -13.77
CA ALA A 25 10.49 3.93 -12.43
C ALA A 25 9.26 3.65 -11.56
N GLU A 26 8.09 3.53 -12.18
CA GLU A 26 6.83 3.18 -11.51
C GLU A 26 6.92 1.80 -10.87
N LEU A 27 7.46 0.79 -11.56
CA LEU A 27 7.61 -0.58 -11.03
C LEU A 27 8.63 -0.62 -9.89
N ILE A 28 9.75 0.10 -10.04
CA ILE A 28 10.74 0.25 -8.96
C ILE A 28 10.08 0.91 -7.74
N SER A 29 9.24 1.92 -7.95
CA SER A 29 8.52 2.61 -6.88
C SER A 29 7.56 1.67 -6.13
N VAL A 30 6.85 0.79 -6.84
CA VAL A 30 5.99 -0.23 -6.21
C VAL A 30 6.83 -1.20 -5.40
N TYR A 31 7.87 -1.77 -5.99
CA TYR A 31 8.76 -2.73 -5.33
C TYR A 31 9.36 -2.18 -4.03
N ASN A 32 9.97 -0.98 -4.09
CA ASN A 32 10.56 -0.34 -2.92
C ASN A 32 9.52 -0.07 -1.82
N SER A 33 8.31 0.35 -2.21
CA SER A 33 7.23 0.55 -1.25
C SER A 33 6.86 -0.77 -0.56
N THR A 34 6.79 -1.89 -1.29
CA THR A 34 6.49 -3.20 -0.70
C THR A 34 7.58 -3.67 0.27
N VAL A 35 8.85 -3.47 -0.08
CA VAL A 35 10.00 -3.80 0.80
C VAL A 35 9.92 -2.99 2.10
N GLU A 36 9.75 -1.67 2.01
CA GLU A 36 9.66 -0.79 3.18
C GLU A 36 8.44 -1.12 4.08
N LEU A 37 7.32 -1.57 3.50
CA LEU A 37 6.13 -1.98 4.26
C LEU A 37 6.42 -3.25 5.07
N ASN A 38 7.06 -4.24 4.46
CA ASN A 38 7.42 -5.49 5.14
C ASN A 38 8.37 -5.22 6.32
N GLU A 39 9.34 -4.32 6.15
CA GLU A 39 10.23 -3.89 7.22
C GLU A 39 9.47 -3.19 8.37
N GLU A 40 8.51 -2.31 8.04
CA GLU A 40 7.67 -1.62 9.02
C GLU A 40 6.82 -2.60 9.86
N GLN A 41 6.25 -3.62 9.21
CA GLN A 41 5.46 -4.66 9.86
C GLN A 41 6.32 -5.59 10.73
N ALA A 42 7.51 -5.98 10.24
CA ALA A 42 8.45 -6.81 10.99
C ALA A 42 9.00 -6.12 12.25
N ALA A 43 9.05 -4.78 12.25
CA ALA A 43 9.49 -3.99 13.40
C ALA A 43 8.38 -3.74 14.44
N SER A 44 7.12 -4.01 14.13
CA SER A 44 6.01 -3.90 15.08
C SER A 44 5.84 -5.20 15.87
N PRO A 45 5.54 -5.14 17.19
CA PRO A 45 5.35 -6.35 17.99
C PRO A 45 4.21 -7.20 17.41
N GLU A 46 4.54 -8.42 17.00
CA GLU A 46 3.64 -9.35 16.30
C GLU A 46 2.36 -9.62 17.11
N GLN A 47 1.20 -9.45 16.46
CA GLN A 47 0.01 -10.19 16.87
C GLN A 47 0.16 -11.65 16.41
N PRO A 48 -0.33 -12.64 17.18
CA PRO A 48 -0.29 -14.03 16.75
C PRO A 48 -1.02 -14.17 15.41
N LYS A 49 -0.30 -14.60 14.36
CA LYS A 49 -0.92 -14.91 13.07
C LYS A 49 -1.49 -16.33 13.15
N GLU A 50 -2.76 -16.48 12.81
CA GLU A 50 -3.40 -17.79 12.65
C GLU A 50 -2.75 -18.55 11.48
N ASP A 51 -2.97 -19.87 11.43
CA ASP A 51 -2.44 -20.70 10.33
C ASP A 51 -2.98 -20.18 8.98
N PRO A 52 -2.10 -19.93 7.99
CA PRO A 52 -2.49 -19.29 6.75
C PRO A 52 -3.47 -20.16 5.96
N VAL A 53 -4.61 -19.57 5.57
CA VAL A 53 -5.61 -20.22 4.71
C VAL A 53 -4.98 -20.50 3.32
N GLU A 54 -5.44 -21.53 2.59
CA GLU A 54 -4.87 -21.88 1.26
C GLU A 54 -4.78 -20.69 0.29
N GLU A 55 -5.68 -19.71 0.39
CA GLU A 55 -5.67 -18.51 -0.43
C GLU A 55 -4.47 -17.59 -0.15
N GLU A 56 -3.92 -17.61 1.07
CA GLU A 56 -2.72 -16.88 1.47
C GLU A 56 -1.43 -17.54 0.96
N TYR A 57 -1.50 -18.82 0.59
CA TYR A 57 -0.35 -19.54 0.06
C TYR A 57 0.13 -18.95 -1.27
N TYR A 58 -0.81 -18.56 -2.14
CA TYR A 58 -0.54 -18.03 -3.47
C TYR A 58 -0.07 -16.58 -3.42
N ALA A 59 0.78 -16.22 -4.39
CA ALA A 59 1.27 -14.86 -4.55
C ALA A 59 0.11 -13.89 -4.82
N LYS A 60 0.26 -12.65 -4.33
CA LYS A 60 -0.68 -11.56 -4.56
C LYS A 60 -0.08 -10.55 -5.54
N GLU A 61 -0.89 -10.06 -6.46
CA GLU A 61 -0.51 -8.95 -7.32
C GLU A 61 -0.60 -7.64 -6.54
N VAL A 62 0.42 -6.78 -6.68
CA VAL A 62 0.53 -5.52 -5.94
C VAL A 62 0.35 -4.36 -6.90
N HIS A 63 -0.58 -3.47 -6.57
CA HIS A 63 -0.78 -2.21 -7.27
C HIS A 63 -0.61 -1.03 -6.32
N LYS A 64 -0.10 0.08 -6.85
CA LYS A 64 0.06 1.34 -6.13
C LYS A 64 -0.78 2.42 -6.79
N PHE A 65 -1.58 3.12 -5.98
CA PHE A 65 -2.40 4.24 -6.42
C PHE A 65 -1.96 5.51 -5.70
N THR A 66 -1.65 6.55 -6.46
CA THR A 66 -1.23 7.84 -5.92
C THR A 66 -2.44 8.71 -5.64
N ILE A 67 -2.39 9.43 -4.52
CA ILE A 67 -3.41 10.40 -4.12
C ILE A 67 -3.50 11.51 -5.17
N LYS A 68 -4.72 11.94 -5.51
CA LYS A 68 -4.96 13.17 -6.29
C LYS A 68 -5.18 14.33 -5.33
N LEU A 69 -4.33 15.35 -5.40
CA LEU A 69 -4.50 16.56 -4.60
C LEU A 69 -5.59 17.44 -5.24
N MET A 70 -6.64 17.72 -4.50
CA MET A 70 -7.65 18.71 -4.91
C MET A 70 -7.25 20.08 -4.35
N GLU A 71 -7.39 21.15 -5.14
CA GLU A 71 -6.99 22.51 -4.74
C GLU A 71 -7.72 23.03 -3.49
N LYS A 72 -8.90 22.48 -3.18
CA LYS A 72 -9.65 22.82 -1.96
C LYS A 72 -9.25 21.90 -0.80
N ASN A 73 -8.46 22.43 0.14
CA ASN A 73 -8.00 21.80 1.38
C ASN A 73 -7.06 20.59 1.16
N PRO A 74 -5.89 20.80 0.54
CA PRO A 74 -4.91 19.74 0.28
C PRO A 74 -4.45 19.02 1.56
N ASP A 75 -4.46 19.71 2.69
CA ASP A 75 -3.86 19.21 3.94
C ASP A 75 -4.79 18.30 4.77
N LYS A 76 -6.06 18.15 4.37
CA LYS A 76 -7.07 17.44 5.18
C LYS A 76 -7.76 16.28 4.46
N PHE A 77 -7.75 16.27 3.13
CA PHE A 77 -8.46 15.26 2.34
C PHE A 77 -7.53 14.61 1.33
N LEU A 78 -7.45 13.29 1.40
CA LEU A 78 -6.73 12.45 0.45
C LEU A 78 -7.74 11.84 -0.52
N TRP A 79 -7.70 12.26 -1.78
CA TRP A 79 -8.65 11.80 -2.79
C TRP A 79 -8.04 10.68 -3.64
N PHE A 80 -8.84 9.64 -3.87
CA PHE A 80 -8.50 8.54 -4.77
C PHE A 80 -9.52 8.45 -5.89
N ASN A 81 -9.07 8.19 -7.12
CA ASN A 81 -9.97 7.97 -8.24
C ASN A 81 -10.42 6.51 -8.26
N ILE A 82 -11.62 6.26 -7.75
CA ILE A 82 -12.20 4.91 -7.71
C ILE A 82 -12.37 4.32 -9.11
N THR A 83 -12.64 5.15 -10.12
CA THR A 83 -12.77 4.68 -11.51
C THR A 83 -11.44 4.14 -12.03
N ASP A 84 -10.33 4.85 -11.79
CA ASP A 84 -8.98 4.41 -12.19
C ASP A 84 -8.59 3.12 -11.45
N ILE A 85 -8.89 3.05 -10.14
CA ILE A 85 -8.68 1.86 -9.30
C ILE A 85 -9.46 0.67 -9.88
N ASN A 86 -10.76 0.81 -10.10
CA ASN A 86 -11.60 -0.27 -10.63
C ASN A 86 -11.18 -0.70 -12.03
N HIS A 87 -10.74 0.24 -12.87
CA HIS A 87 -10.24 -0.07 -14.21
C HIS A 87 -8.94 -0.88 -14.16
N THR A 88 -7.95 -0.43 -13.39
CA THR A 88 -6.65 -1.11 -13.26
C THR A 88 -6.81 -2.52 -12.72
N LEU A 89 -7.79 -2.74 -11.85
CA LEU A 89 -7.86 -3.95 -11.06
C LEU A 89 -8.90 -4.95 -11.59
N GLY A 90 -9.78 -4.50 -12.50
CA GLY A 90 -10.80 -5.33 -13.12
C GLY A 90 -12.00 -5.69 -12.23
N LEU A 91 -13.01 -6.30 -12.85
CA LEU A 91 -14.33 -6.53 -12.24
C LEU A 91 -14.42 -7.75 -11.29
N ASN A 92 -13.47 -8.70 -11.35
CA ASN A 92 -13.55 -10.01 -10.66
C ASN A 92 -12.36 -10.29 -9.72
N ARG A 93 -11.82 -9.27 -9.06
CA ARG A 93 -10.66 -9.45 -8.18
C ARG A 93 -11.05 -9.71 -6.74
N ILE A 94 -10.19 -10.44 -6.04
CA ILE A 94 -10.22 -10.59 -4.59
C ILE A 94 -9.17 -9.64 -4.03
N ILE A 95 -9.57 -8.68 -3.20
CA ILE A 95 -8.67 -7.77 -2.49
C ILE A 95 -8.30 -8.46 -1.18
N SER A 96 -7.03 -8.80 -1.00
CA SER A 96 -6.56 -9.42 0.24
C SER A 96 -6.14 -8.40 1.30
N GLN A 97 -5.59 -7.25 0.86
CA GLN A 97 -5.10 -6.20 1.77
C GLN A 97 -5.03 -4.87 1.03
N VAL A 98 -5.32 -3.78 1.74
CA VAL A 98 -5.15 -2.40 1.27
C VAL A 98 -4.48 -1.57 2.36
N GLU A 99 -3.38 -0.93 2.01
CA GLU A 99 -2.61 -0.09 2.94
C GLU A 99 -2.59 1.37 2.46
N LEU A 100 -3.08 2.29 3.29
CA LEU A 100 -2.85 3.72 3.10
C LEU A 100 -1.48 4.07 3.67
N ARG A 101 -0.57 4.54 2.82
CA ARG A 101 0.79 4.91 3.23
C ARG A 101 1.05 6.41 3.13
N LEU A 102 1.55 6.98 4.22
CA LEU A 102 1.87 8.39 4.36
C LEU A 102 3.33 8.54 4.78
N LEU A 103 4.04 9.46 4.12
CA LEU A 103 5.38 9.85 4.55
C LEU A 103 5.26 11.02 5.52
N ILE A 104 5.56 10.76 6.78
CA ILE A 104 5.66 11.81 7.79
C ILE A 104 6.97 12.55 7.56
N THR A 105 6.88 13.87 7.47
CA THR A 105 8.04 14.78 7.48
C THR A 105 8.22 15.40 8.87
N THR A 106 9.35 16.05 9.11
CA THR A 106 9.64 16.67 10.41
C THR A 106 8.72 17.83 10.70
N PHE A 107 8.12 17.85 11.89
CA PHE A 107 7.31 18.98 12.36
C PHE A 107 8.20 20.09 12.93
N PRO A 108 7.91 21.38 12.63
CA PRO A 108 8.73 22.49 13.10
C PRO A 108 8.73 22.67 14.61
N ASP A 109 7.66 22.26 15.30
CA ASP A 109 7.40 22.59 16.70
C ASP A 109 7.90 21.54 17.70
N GLY A 110 8.38 20.37 17.23
CA GLY A 110 8.87 19.29 18.07
C GLY A 110 7.82 18.70 19.03
N SER A 111 6.55 19.06 18.86
CA SER A 111 5.43 18.59 19.69
C SER A 111 5.03 17.16 19.29
N GLU A 112 4.47 16.41 20.23
CA GLU A 112 3.85 15.13 19.91
C GLU A 112 2.49 15.39 19.25
N GLN A 113 2.27 14.79 18.08
CA GLN A 113 1.03 14.96 17.32
C GLN A 113 0.30 13.63 17.22
N ARG A 114 -1.04 13.67 17.24
CA ARG A 114 -1.90 12.52 16.98
C ARG A 114 -2.62 12.72 15.66
N LEU A 115 -2.41 11.79 14.72
CA LEU A 115 -3.20 11.70 13.50
C LEU A 115 -4.49 10.94 13.79
N GLU A 116 -5.60 11.39 13.20
CA GLU A 116 -6.85 10.63 13.14
C GLU A 116 -7.24 10.43 11.68
N LEU A 117 -7.53 9.19 11.32
CA LEU A 117 -7.92 8.80 9.97
C LEU A 117 -9.43 8.61 9.90
N TYR A 118 -10.04 9.22 8.88
CA TYR A 118 -11.46 9.12 8.60
C TYR A 118 -11.69 8.69 7.14
N GLN A 119 -12.61 7.75 6.94
CA GLN A 119 -13.18 7.45 5.62
C GLN A 119 -14.29 8.45 5.31
N VAL A 120 -14.31 9.00 4.09
CA VAL A 120 -15.33 9.95 3.64
C VAL A 120 -16.07 9.39 2.43
N ILE A 121 -17.40 9.29 2.53
CA ILE A 121 -18.29 8.85 1.45
C ILE A 121 -19.44 9.85 1.33
N GLY A 122 -19.44 10.63 0.24
CA GLY A 122 -20.37 11.74 0.07
C GLY A 122 -20.24 12.74 1.23
N ASN A 123 -21.32 12.97 1.97
CA ASN A 123 -21.34 13.89 3.11
C ASN A 123 -21.15 13.19 4.47
N LYS A 124 -20.83 11.89 4.48
CA LYS A 124 -20.63 11.11 5.70
C LYS A 124 -19.14 10.86 5.91
N SER A 125 -18.70 11.03 7.16
CA SER A 125 -17.37 10.59 7.61
C SER A 125 -17.50 9.48 8.65
N ARG A 126 -16.55 8.54 8.63
CA ARG A 126 -16.43 7.45 9.59
C ARG A 126 -15.00 7.38 10.08
N TYR A 127 -14.81 7.41 11.40
CA TYR A 127 -13.50 7.19 12.01
C TYR A 127 -13.00 5.78 11.72
N LEU A 128 -11.70 5.64 11.40
CA LEU A 128 -11.04 4.35 11.20
C LEU A 128 -10.04 4.08 12.32
N GLU A 129 -8.99 4.89 12.43
CA GLU A 129 -7.87 4.68 13.36
C GLU A 129 -7.26 6.02 13.78
N SER A 130 -6.48 6.02 14.87
CA SER A 130 -5.64 7.14 15.27
C SER A 130 -4.28 6.65 15.72
N ARG A 131 -3.23 7.45 15.47
CA ARG A 131 -1.86 7.08 15.79
C ARG A 131 -1.04 8.32 16.17
N PHE A 132 -0.16 8.15 17.16
CA PHE A 132 0.83 9.16 17.48
C PHE A 132 1.94 9.17 16.42
N ILE A 133 2.30 10.36 15.97
CA ILE A 133 3.23 10.56 14.87
C ILE A 133 4.66 10.70 15.44
N PRO A 134 5.64 9.94 14.92
CA PRO A 134 7.03 10.10 15.35
C PRO A 134 7.58 11.47 14.92
N LYS A 135 8.49 12.02 15.73
CA LYS A 135 9.14 13.31 15.43
C LYS A 135 10.09 13.27 14.24
N GLN A 136 10.51 12.07 13.83
CA GLN A 136 11.45 11.85 12.75
C GLN A 136 10.72 11.47 11.46
N ARG A 137 11.35 11.75 10.32
CA ARG A 137 10.83 11.34 9.01
C ARG A 137 10.67 9.83 8.98
N LYS A 138 9.45 9.34 8.80
CA LYS A 138 9.12 7.91 8.78
C LYS A 138 7.92 7.64 7.90
N TRP A 139 7.91 6.50 7.22
CA TRP A 139 6.68 5.98 6.63
C TRP A 139 5.71 5.50 7.71
N LEU A 140 4.43 5.72 7.46
CA LEU A 140 3.32 5.28 8.28
C LEU A 140 2.31 4.54 7.39
N SER A 141 1.96 3.32 7.78
CA SER A 141 0.92 2.52 7.12
C SER A 141 -0.33 2.37 7.99
N PHE A 142 -1.49 2.39 7.34
CA PHE A 142 -2.80 2.11 7.93
C PHE A 142 -3.50 1.06 7.07
N ASP A 143 -3.88 -0.04 7.69
CA ASP A 143 -4.72 -1.04 7.03
C ASP A 143 -6.13 -0.47 6.86
N VAL A 144 -6.58 -0.41 5.61
CA VAL A 144 -7.89 0.14 5.20
C VAL A 144 -8.67 -0.86 4.35
N THR A 145 -8.37 -2.14 4.48
CA THR A 145 -9.05 -3.26 3.80
C THR A 145 -10.56 -3.27 4.09
#